data_AF-Q3B3U3-F1
#
_entry.id   AF-Q3B3U3-F1
#
_cell.length_a   1.000
_cell.length_b   1.000
_cell.length_c   1.000
_cell.angle_alpha   90.00
_cell.angle_beta   90.00
_cell.angle_gamma   90.00
#
_symmetry.space_group_name_H-M   'P 1'
#
loop_
_entity.id
_entity.type
_entity.pdbx_description
1 polymer ?
#
loop_
_entity_poly.entity_id
_entity_poly.type
_entity_poly.pdbx_seq_one_letter_code
_entity_poly.pdbx_strand_id
1 'polypeptide(L)'
;MHVNIYLLSIIIFILGLLTGALALFFTGRKHRAPSRGKVGIGPSSVAGRGAFALEKINEGEVLERCPALEVTESDVGGELVNYVFYGNTERSRLVVMGYGMLFNHSFEPNVAYWLDDTATGPELVLYALRTISKGEELFYNYGKEWWSTRQEAV
;
A
#
# COMPACT_ATOMS: atom_id res chain seq x y z
N MET A 1 -42.95 6.41 49.14
CA MET A 1 -42.15 7.16 48.15
C MET A 1 -42.58 6.71 46.76
N HIS A 2 -43.26 7.56 45.98
CA HIS A 2 -43.64 7.22 44.61
C HIS A 2 -42.45 7.48 43.68
N VAL A 3 -41.97 6.43 43.03
CA VAL A 3 -40.94 6.56 41.99
C VAL A 3 -41.61 7.17 40.76
N ASN A 4 -41.08 8.29 40.28
CA ASN A 4 -41.58 8.93 39.06
C ASN A 4 -41.18 8.05 37.86
N ILE A 5 -42.17 7.37 37.28
CA ILE A 5 -41.93 6.42 36.19
C ILE A 5 -41.35 7.07 34.93
N TYR A 6 -41.63 8.36 34.71
CA TYR A 6 -41.03 9.14 33.61
C TYR A 6 -39.55 9.43 33.86
N LEU A 7 -39.15 9.67 35.12
CA LEU A 7 -37.75 9.86 35.47
C LEU A 7 -36.97 8.55 35.33
N LEU A 8 -37.57 7.43 35.74
CA LEU A 8 -36.97 6.11 35.63
C LEU A 8 -36.77 5.70 34.17
N SER A 9 -37.75 5.96 33.28
CA SER A 9 -37.62 5.66 31.86
C SER A 9 -36.56 6.51 31.15
N ILE A 10 -36.42 7.79 31.52
CA ILE A 10 -35.33 8.66 31.01
C ILE A 10 -33.95 8.12 31.43
N ILE A 11 -33.79 7.71 32.68
CA ILE A 11 -32.52 7.15 33.19
C ILE A 11 -32.15 5.87 32.42
N ILE A 12 -33.10 4.95 32.24
CA ILE A 12 -32.87 3.70 31.49
C ILE A 12 -32.49 3.99 30.04
N PHE A 13 -33.15 4.95 29.39
CA PHE A 13 -32.85 5.34 28.02
C PHE A 13 -31.43 5.92 27.88
N ILE A 14 -31.02 6.80 28.80
CA ILE A 14 -29.66 7.36 28.82
C ILE A 14 -28.61 6.28 29.08
N LEU A 15 -28.87 5.35 30.02
CA LEU A 15 -27.98 4.21 30.27
C LEU A 15 -27.83 3.31 29.04
N GLY A 16 -28.92 3.09 28.30
CA GLY A 16 -28.92 2.35 27.04
C GLY A 16 -28.09 3.04 25.96
N LEU A 17 -28.21 4.36 25.82
CA LEU A 17 -27.39 5.14 24.88
C LEU A 17 -25.90 5.11 25.25
N LEU A 18 -25.57 5.25 26.54
CA LEU A 18 -24.19 5.19 27.02
C LEU A 18 -23.55 3.81 26.79
N THR A 19 -24.28 2.74 27.10
CA THR A 19 -23.79 1.37 26.87
C THR A 19 -23.64 1.06 25.39
N GLY A 20 -24.58 1.51 24.54
CA GLY A 20 -24.49 1.38 23.08
C GLY A 20 -23.29 2.13 22.49
N ALA A 21 -23.04 3.38 22.92
CA ALA A 21 -21.89 4.17 22.48
C ALA A 21 -20.56 3.55 22.94
N LEU A 22 -20.50 3.03 24.16
CA LEU A 22 -19.34 2.34 24.70
C LEU A 22 -19.07 1.03 23.93
N ALA A 23 -20.11 0.26 23.63
CA ALA A 23 -19.99 -0.95 22.81
C ALA A 23 -19.47 -0.62 21.40
N LEU A 24 -19.95 0.44 20.75
CA LEU A 24 -19.42 0.91 19.45
C LEU A 24 -17.95 1.33 19.54
N PHE A 25 -17.55 2.00 20.62
CA PHE A 25 -16.17 2.42 20.85
C PHE A 25 -15.21 1.22 21.00
N PHE A 26 -15.64 0.15 21.68
CA PHE A 26 -14.82 -1.05 21.88
C PHE A 26 -14.95 -2.10 20.77
N THR A 27 -16.05 -2.11 20.00
CA THR A 27 -16.27 -3.03 18.87
C THR A 27 -15.81 -2.45 17.53
N GLY A 28 -15.50 -1.16 17.46
CA GLY A 28 -14.79 -0.54 16.36
C GLY A 28 -13.39 -1.14 16.21
N ARG A 29 -13.30 -2.33 15.59
CA ARG A 29 -12.03 -2.89 15.15
C ARG A 29 -11.40 -1.87 14.21
N LYS A 30 -10.39 -1.14 14.69
CA LYS A 30 -9.51 -0.37 13.82
C LYS A 30 -8.87 -1.38 12.88
N HIS A 31 -9.31 -1.41 11.62
CA HIS A 31 -8.62 -2.15 10.58
C HIS A 31 -7.18 -1.63 10.55
N ARG A 32 -6.25 -2.44 11.04
CA ARG A 32 -4.84 -2.11 10.93
C ARG A 32 -4.51 -2.14 9.44
N ALA A 33 -3.85 -1.08 8.98
CA ALA A 33 -3.28 -1.04 7.65
C ALA A 33 -2.44 -2.31 7.41
N PRO A 34 -2.51 -2.92 6.21
CA PRO A 34 -1.61 -4.02 5.84
C PRO A 34 -0.16 -3.58 6.03
N SER A 35 0.67 -4.44 6.62
CA SER A 35 2.11 -4.18 6.77
C SER A 35 2.95 -5.43 6.60
N ARG A 36 4.18 -5.24 6.11
CA ARG A 36 5.23 -6.24 5.95
C ARG A 36 6.55 -5.58 6.34
N GLY A 37 7.19 -6.09 7.39
CA GLY A 37 8.41 -5.48 7.94
C GLY A 37 8.22 -4.00 8.25
N LYS A 38 9.06 -3.16 7.64
CA LYS A 38 9.06 -1.70 7.81
C LYS A 38 8.08 -0.96 6.90
N VAL A 39 7.33 -1.66 6.06
CA VAL A 39 6.45 -1.06 5.04
C VAL A 39 5.00 -1.30 5.40
N GLY A 40 4.20 -0.24 5.33
CA GLY A 40 2.74 -0.29 5.49
C GLY A 40 2.03 0.31 4.28
N ILE A 41 0.82 -0.17 4.00
CA ILE A 41 -0.01 0.34 2.90
C ILE A 41 -1.14 1.21 3.45
N GLY A 42 -1.25 2.42 2.92
CA GLY A 42 -2.24 3.41 3.36
C GLY A 42 -2.81 4.24 2.21
N PRO A 43 -3.76 5.15 2.49
CA PRO A 43 -4.22 6.13 1.51
C PRO A 43 -3.08 7.07 1.14
N SER A 44 -2.82 7.25 -0.15
CA SER A 44 -1.83 8.19 -0.67
C SER A 44 -2.44 9.56 -0.93
N SER A 45 -1.63 10.60 -0.73
CA SER A 45 -1.98 11.96 -1.16
C SER A 45 -1.80 12.19 -2.66
N VAL A 46 -1.06 11.29 -3.34
CA VAL A 46 -0.81 11.34 -4.78
C VAL A 46 -1.93 10.62 -5.54
N ALA A 47 -2.10 9.33 -5.29
CA ALA A 47 -3.12 8.53 -5.95
C ALA A 47 -3.45 7.27 -5.15
N GLY A 48 -4.74 7.02 -4.90
CA GLY A 48 -5.24 5.76 -4.36
C GLY A 48 -4.50 5.27 -3.10
N ARG A 49 -3.73 4.19 -3.25
CA ARG A 49 -2.91 3.59 -2.18
C ARG A 49 -1.46 3.99 -2.36
N GLY A 50 -0.72 4.05 -1.26
CA GLY A 50 0.73 4.23 -1.23
C GLY A 50 1.39 3.32 -0.22
N ALA A 51 2.70 3.12 -0.40
CA ALA A 51 3.55 2.42 0.54
C ALA A 51 4.26 3.44 1.43
N PHE A 52 4.32 3.18 2.74
CA PHE A 52 4.85 4.11 3.73
C PHE A 52 5.84 3.43 4.66
N ALA A 53 6.87 4.17 5.06
CA ALA A 53 7.80 3.73 6.08
C ALA A 53 7.13 3.74 7.47
N LEU A 54 7.03 2.58 8.13
CA LEU A 54 6.48 2.45 9.48
C LEU A 54 7.52 2.77 10.58
N GLU A 55 8.80 2.74 10.20
CA GLU A 55 9.94 3.12 11.02
C GLU A 55 11.08 3.64 10.14
N LYS A 56 12.23 3.99 10.75
CA LYS A 56 13.40 4.43 9.99
C LYS A 56 13.93 3.30 9.11
N ILE A 57 14.13 3.59 7.82
CA ILE A 57 14.77 2.70 6.85
C ILE A 57 16.11 3.34 6.47
N ASN A 58 17.21 2.59 6.58
CA ASN A 58 18.53 3.12 6.24
C ASN A 58 18.76 3.06 4.72
N GLU A 59 19.66 3.90 4.22
CA GLU A 59 20.12 3.83 2.83
C GLU A 59 20.67 2.44 2.49
N GLY A 60 20.30 1.92 1.32
CA GLY A 60 20.67 0.58 0.84
C GLY A 60 19.91 -0.57 1.51
N GLU A 61 19.06 -0.30 2.51
CA GLU A 61 18.28 -1.34 3.18
C GLU A 61 17.23 -1.92 2.22
N VAL A 62 17.10 -3.25 2.19
CA VAL A 62 16.06 -3.94 1.43
C VAL A 62 14.72 -3.81 2.17
N LEU A 63 13.72 -3.27 1.48
CA LEU A 63 12.37 -3.09 2.00
C LEU A 63 11.55 -4.37 1.90
N GLU A 64 11.55 -4.98 0.71
CA GLU A 64 10.81 -6.19 0.42
C GLU A 64 11.41 -6.92 -0.78
N ARG A 65 11.42 -8.25 -0.73
CA ARG A 65 11.65 -9.12 -1.89
C ARG A 65 10.29 -9.64 -2.34
N CYS A 66 9.90 -9.31 -3.56
CA CYS A 66 8.58 -9.59 -4.09
C CYS A 66 8.67 -10.65 -5.20
N PRO A 67 8.18 -11.87 -4.98
CA PRO A 67 8.07 -12.87 -6.04
C PRO A 67 7.27 -12.34 -7.22
N ALA A 68 7.75 -12.61 -8.44
CA ALA A 68 7.12 -12.16 -9.66
C ALA A 68 6.70 -13.34 -10.54
N LEU A 69 5.51 -13.24 -11.11
CA LEU A 69 5.07 -14.13 -12.18
C LEU A 69 5.41 -13.48 -13.52
N GLU A 70 6.25 -14.15 -14.32
CA GLU A 70 6.50 -13.74 -15.69
C GLU A 70 5.34 -14.17 -16.61
N VAL A 71 4.81 -13.21 -17.35
CA VAL A 71 3.69 -13.36 -18.28
C VAL A 71 4.01 -12.67 -19.61
N THR A 72 3.19 -12.89 -20.62
CA THR A 72 3.31 -12.19 -21.90
C THR A 72 2.49 -10.90 -21.92
N GLU A 73 2.81 -9.98 -22.81
CA GLU A 73 1.98 -8.78 -23.04
C GLU A 73 0.51 -9.11 -23.32
N SER A 74 0.22 -10.22 -24.03
CA SER A 74 -1.15 -10.66 -24.30
C SER A 74 -1.92 -11.09 -23.05
N ASP A 75 -1.23 -11.42 -21.96
CA ASP A 75 -1.86 -11.79 -20.69
C ASP A 75 -2.21 -10.56 -19.84
N VAL A 76 -1.68 -9.38 -20.16
CA VAL A 76 -1.87 -8.15 -19.40
C VAL A 76 -2.85 -7.21 -20.11
N GLY A 77 -4.03 -7.04 -19.53
CA GLY A 77 -5.07 -6.15 -20.05
C GLY A 77 -5.67 -5.19 -19.01
N GLY A 78 -6.41 -4.20 -19.50
CA GLY A 78 -7.12 -3.24 -18.66
C GLY A 78 -6.19 -2.44 -17.74
N GLU A 79 -6.60 -2.21 -16.49
CA GLU A 79 -5.83 -1.43 -15.52
C GLU A 79 -4.46 -2.02 -15.18
N LEU A 80 -4.28 -3.34 -15.36
CA LEU A 80 -3.05 -4.02 -14.97
C LEU A 80 -1.82 -3.52 -15.74
N VAL A 81 -2.02 -2.95 -16.94
CA VAL A 81 -0.96 -2.32 -17.76
C VAL A 81 -0.27 -1.15 -17.05
N ASN A 82 -0.92 -0.56 -16.04
CA ASN A 82 -0.37 0.56 -15.27
C ASN A 82 0.53 0.11 -14.11
N TYR A 83 0.62 -1.19 -13.82
CA TYR A 83 1.27 -1.73 -12.62
C TYR A 83 2.35 -2.76 -12.90
N VAL A 84 2.28 -3.49 -14.02
CA VAL A 84 3.26 -4.53 -14.34
C VAL A 84 4.62 -3.94 -14.70
N PHE A 85 5.67 -4.72 -14.45
CA PHE A 85 7.04 -4.35 -14.81
C PHE A 85 7.45 -5.04 -16.10
N TYR A 86 8.49 -4.54 -16.78
CA TYR A 86 9.09 -5.24 -17.90
C TYR A 86 9.90 -6.44 -17.40
N GLY A 87 9.76 -7.58 -18.08
CA GLY A 87 10.57 -8.78 -17.83
C GLY A 87 11.88 -8.77 -18.64
N ASN A 88 12.43 -9.96 -18.89
CA ASN A 88 13.72 -10.12 -19.58
C ASN A 88 13.68 -9.81 -21.08
N THR A 89 12.49 -9.76 -21.68
CA THR A 89 12.25 -9.42 -23.08
C THR A 89 11.24 -8.29 -23.21
N GLU A 90 11.26 -7.56 -24.32
CA GLU A 90 10.29 -6.48 -24.59
C GLU A 90 8.83 -6.95 -24.52
N ARG A 91 8.57 -8.23 -24.84
CA ARG A 91 7.22 -8.83 -24.82
C ARG A 91 6.84 -9.50 -23.51
N SER A 92 7.76 -9.55 -22.57
CA SER A 92 7.52 -10.12 -21.24
C SER A 92 7.11 -9.03 -20.27
N ARG A 93 6.23 -9.39 -19.35
CA ARG A 93 5.78 -8.57 -18.23
C ARG A 93 5.91 -9.36 -16.95
N LEU A 94 6.11 -8.65 -15.85
CA LEU A 94 6.18 -9.21 -14.51
C LEU A 94 4.98 -8.72 -13.71
N VAL A 95 4.14 -9.66 -13.27
CA VAL A 95 3.13 -9.43 -12.24
C VAL A 95 3.81 -9.64 -10.89
N VAL A 96 4.16 -8.54 -10.24
CA VAL A 96 4.94 -8.55 -8.99
C VAL A 96 4.00 -8.66 -7.79
N MET A 97 4.21 -9.67 -6.97
CA MET A 97 3.41 -9.94 -5.78
C MET A 97 3.88 -9.08 -4.59
N GLY A 98 3.41 -9.39 -3.37
CA GLY A 98 3.75 -8.63 -2.18
C GLY A 98 3.25 -7.19 -2.30
N TYR A 99 4.09 -6.22 -1.95
CA TYR A 99 3.78 -4.79 -2.13
C TYR A 99 4.40 -4.17 -3.38
N GLY A 100 5.08 -4.94 -4.24
CA GLY A 100 5.81 -4.40 -5.40
C GLY A 100 4.98 -3.49 -6.31
N MET A 101 3.73 -3.85 -6.58
CA MET A 101 2.81 -3.08 -7.42
C MET A 101 2.00 -2.00 -6.66
N LEU A 102 2.32 -1.69 -5.39
CA LEU A 102 1.56 -0.77 -4.55
C LEU A 102 2.28 0.54 -4.22
N PHE A 103 3.53 0.70 -4.64
CA PHE A 103 4.27 1.94 -4.48
C PHE A 103 3.88 2.88 -5.62
N ASN A 104 3.71 4.15 -5.28
CA ASN A 104 3.51 5.17 -6.29
C ASN A 104 4.83 5.56 -6.96
N HIS A 105 4.75 6.38 -7.99
CA HIS A 105 5.92 6.92 -8.66
C HIS A 105 6.22 8.38 -8.32
N SER A 106 7.50 8.73 -8.43
CA SER A 106 7.99 10.11 -8.35
C SER A 106 9.19 10.27 -9.28
N PHE A 107 9.40 11.48 -9.81
CA PHE A 107 10.64 11.84 -10.50
C PHE A 107 11.82 11.99 -9.54
N GLU A 108 11.54 12.19 -8.25
CA GLU A 108 12.51 12.19 -7.15
C GLU A 108 12.22 10.99 -6.23
N PRO A 109 12.49 9.75 -6.68
CA PRO A 109 12.20 8.55 -5.91
C PRO A 109 13.12 8.43 -4.69
N ASN A 110 12.62 7.79 -3.63
CA ASN A 110 13.43 7.40 -2.47
C ASN A 110 13.64 5.88 -2.38
N VAL A 111 13.03 5.11 -3.28
CA VAL A 111 13.19 3.66 -3.44
C VAL A 111 13.60 3.34 -4.87
N ALA A 112 14.45 2.33 -5.03
CA ALA A 112 14.76 1.71 -6.30
C ALA A 112 14.57 0.20 -6.20
N TYR A 113 14.71 -0.48 -7.33
CA TYR A 113 14.61 -1.93 -7.37
C TYR A 113 15.63 -2.53 -8.35
N TRP A 114 15.92 -3.81 -8.16
CA TRP A 114 16.53 -4.66 -9.17
C TRP A 114 15.74 -5.98 -9.28
N LEU A 115 15.97 -6.71 -10.36
CA LEU A 115 15.45 -8.07 -10.53
C LEU A 115 16.53 -9.07 -10.11
N ASP A 116 16.15 -10.03 -9.27
CA ASP A 116 16.99 -11.15 -8.84
C ASP A 116 16.37 -12.45 -9.34
N ASP A 117 17.16 -13.33 -9.94
CA ASP A 117 16.68 -14.64 -10.40
C ASP A 117 16.99 -15.70 -9.35
N THR A 118 15.94 -16.29 -8.80
CA THR A 118 16.04 -17.24 -7.69
C THR A 118 15.69 -18.65 -8.16
N ALA A 119 15.95 -19.65 -7.33
CA ALA A 119 15.54 -21.02 -7.62
C ALA A 119 14.02 -21.20 -7.83
N THR A 120 13.21 -20.25 -7.36
CA THR A 120 11.75 -20.24 -7.50
C THR A 120 11.25 -19.29 -8.58
N GLY A 121 12.14 -18.66 -9.35
CA GLY A 121 11.82 -17.68 -10.37
C GLY A 121 12.23 -16.25 -9.99
N PRO A 122 11.81 -15.24 -10.79
CA PRO A 122 12.25 -13.86 -10.61
C PRO A 122 11.63 -13.21 -9.37
N GLU A 123 12.39 -12.36 -8.72
CA GLU A 123 11.94 -11.49 -7.64
C GLU A 123 12.29 -10.03 -7.92
N LEU A 124 11.35 -9.13 -7.65
CA LEU A 124 11.62 -7.69 -7.57
C LEU A 124 12.14 -7.38 -6.16
N VAL A 125 13.37 -6.90 -6.06
CA VAL A 125 13.97 -6.53 -4.78
C VAL A 125 13.95 -5.01 -4.64
N LEU A 126 13.14 -4.51 -3.71
CA LEU A 126 12.98 -3.08 -3.41
C LEU A 126 13.99 -2.66 -2.33
N TYR A 127 14.69 -1.55 -2.55
CA TYR A 127 15.68 -1.01 -1.61
C TYR A 127 15.65 0.52 -1.53
N ALA A 128 16.11 1.06 -0.40
CA ALA A 128 16.10 2.49 -0.15
C ALA A 128 17.30 3.20 -0.81
N LEU A 129 17.04 4.29 -1.55
CA LEU A 129 18.07 5.13 -2.19
C LEU A 129 18.73 6.11 -1.22
N ARG A 130 18.11 6.34 -0.07
CA ARG A 130 18.58 7.21 1.01
C ARG A 130 18.02 6.73 2.33
N THR A 131 18.43 7.33 3.43
CA THR A 131 17.71 7.14 4.69
C THR A 131 16.29 7.74 4.59
N ILE A 132 15.29 6.97 5.02
CA ILE A 132 13.86 7.31 4.98
C ILE A 132 13.32 7.33 6.41
N SER A 133 12.65 8.42 6.75
CA SER A 133 12.04 8.65 8.05
C SER A 133 10.70 7.92 8.15
N LYS A 134 10.32 7.57 9.38
CA LYS A 134 8.98 7.06 9.67
C LYS A 134 7.91 8.01 9.15
N GLY A 135 6.94 7.46 8.43
CA GLY A 135 5.78 8.16 7.87
C GLY A 135 5.99 8.71 6.45
N GLU A 136 7.22 8.71 5.93
CA GLU A 136 7.46 9.08 4.52
C GLU A 136 6.81 8.05 3.58
N GLU A 137 6.19 8.55 2.51
CA GLU A 137 5.72 7.71 1.40
C GLU A 137 6.90 7.25 0.54
N LEU A 138 6.81 6.04 0.04
CA LEU A 138 7.85 5.33 -0.68
C LEU A 138 7.51 5.33 -2.17
N PHE A 139 8.46 5.81 -2.98
CA PHE A 139 8.29 5.97 -4.41
C PHE A 139 9.47 5.39 -5.16
N TYR A 140 9.20 4.65 -6.24
CA TYR A 140 10.19 4.33 -7.26
C TYR A 140 9.88 5.03 -8.58
N ASN A 141 10.81 5.02 -9.53
CA ASN A 141 10.59 5.65 -10.83
C ASN A 141 10.05 4.62 -11.84
N TYR A 142 8.97 4.95 -12.54
CA TYR A 142 8.38 4.09 -13.57
C TYR A 142 9.16 4.12 -14.91
N GLY A 143 10.17 4.99 -15.02
CA GLY A 143 10.94 5.19 -16.24
C GLY A 143 10.32 6.23 -17.17
N LYS A 144 11.14 6.81 -18.06
CA LYS A 144 10.72 7.91 -18.96
C LYS A 144 9.66 7.48 -19.98
N GLU A 145 9.72 6.24 -20.45
CA GLU A 145 8.81 5.70 -21.46
C GLU A 145 7.36 5.66 -20.96
N TRP A 146 7.14 5.29 -19.70
CA TRP A 146 5.80 5.26 -19.10
C TRP A 146 5.10 6.63 -19.13
N TRP A 147 5.87 7.71 -18.93
CA TRP A 147 5.38 9.09 -19.01
C TRP A 147 5.07 9.52 -20.44
N SER A 148 5.90 9.12 -21.40
CA SER A 148 5.73 9.51 -22.81
C SER A 148 4.44 8.96 -23.42
N THR A 149 4.01 7.76 -23.03
CA THR A 149 2.77 7.15 -23.55
C THR A 149 1.49 7.72 -22.93
N ARG A 150 1.61 8.68 -22.00
CA ARG A 150 0.47 9.25 -21.24
C ARG A 150 0.43 10.78 -21.26
N GLN A 151 1.40 11.43 -21.92
CA GLN A 151 1.38 12.89 -22.15
C GLN A 151 0.41 13.33 -23.27
N GLU A 152 -0.27 12.40 -23.94
CA GLU A 152 -1.32 12.73 -24.94
C GLU A 152 -2.73 12.85 -24.35
N ALA A 153 -2.88 12.88 -23.02
CA ALA A 153 -4.17 13.04 -22.35
C ALA A 153 -4.26 14.34 -21.52
N VAL A 154 -3.95 15.47 -22.14
CA VAL A 154 -4.33 16.82 -21.67
C VAL A 154 -4.97 17.60 -22.81
#